data_AF-A0A968SZH4-F1
#
_entry.id   AF-A0A968SZH4-F1
#
_cell.length_a   1.000
_cell.length_b   1.000
_cell.length_c   1.000
_cell.angle_alpha   90.00
_cell.angle_beta   90.00
_cell.angle_gamma   90.00
#
_symmetry.space_group_name_H-M   'P 1'
#
loop_
_entity.id
_entity.type
_entity.pdbx_description
1 polymer ?
#
loop_
_entity_poly.entity_id
_entity_poly.type
_entity_poly.pdbx_seq_one_letter_code
_entity_poly.pdbx_strand_id
1 'polypeptide(L)'
;MVKHGNYVFVGNWSKQNTIQRINHTTDALVDTLTVTKQPNSMVLDKNEKLWVLSDGGLSSLPGGKSKACLTRINPVSFTIEAEYFFPDMNSAPTRLCSNSSADTLFFLNGSWGSSVDNGGVYKMAITAQTLPEKPFISEQGRLFYALGVDPKIRIFM
;
A
#
# COMPACT_ATOMS: atom_id res chain seq x y z
N MET A 1 6.62 -5.03 6.28
CA MET A 1 6.87 -4.78 7.71
C MET A 1 7.52 -3.41 7.85
N VAL A 2 7.11 -2.60 8.82
CA VAL A 2 7.59 -1.23 9.06
C VAL A 2 7.73 -1.00 10.56
N LYS A 3 8.80 -0.32 11.02
CA LYS A 3 9.04 -0.01 12.44
C LYS A 3 8.68 1.45 12.74
N HIS A 4 8.01 1.72 13.86
CA HIS A 4 7.76 3.06 14.38
C HIS A 4 7.79 3.03 15.92
N GLY A 5 8.66 3.85 16.53
CA GLY A 5 8.88 3.83 17.98
C GLY A 5 9.25 2.43 18.47
N ASN A 6 8.54 1.93 19.48
CA ASN A 6 8.74 0.59 20.05
C ASN A 6 7.96 -0.52 19.33
N TYR A 7 7.27 -0.20 18.23
CA TYR A 7 6.41 -1.14 17.55
C TYR A 7 6.89 -1.45 16.13
N VAL A 8 6.58 -2.66 15.70
CA VAL A 8 6.73 -3.15 14.34
C VAL A 8 5.35 -3.52 13.82
N PHE A 9 5.03 -3.03 12.62
CA PHE A 9 3.78 -3.25 11.92
C PHE A 9 3.98 -4.28 10.82
N VAL A 10 3.13 -5.31 10.81
CA VAL A 10 3.23 -6.45 9.89
C VAL A 10 1.90 -6.66 9.19
N GLY A 11 1.91 -6.72 7.86
CA GLY A 11 0.71 -6.97 7.07
C GLY A 11 0.54 -8.45 6.79
N ASN A 12 -0.63 -8.98 7.10
CA ASN A 12 -1.01 -10.35 6.75
C ASN A 12 -1.68 -10.33 5.38
N TRP A 13 -0.91 -10.70 4.36
CA TRP A 13 -1.31 -10.54 2.97
C TRP A 13 -2.27 -11.64 2.48
N SER A 14 -1.75 -12.86 2.24
CA SER A 14 -2.49 -13.89 1.51
C SER A 14 -3.75 -14.34 2.25
N LYS A 15 -4.92 -14.13 1.61
CA LYS A 15 -6.26 -14.49 2.15
C LYS A 15 -6.58 -13.86 3.51
N GLN A 16 -5.89 -12.79 3.87
CA GLN A 16 -5.99 -12.10 5.16
C GLN A 16 -6.23 -10.61 4.94
N ASN A 17 -6.56 -9.90 6.01
CA ASN A 17 -6.95 -8.49 5.94
C ASN A 17 -6.56 -7.72 7.20
N THR A 18 -5.42 -8.06 7.79
CA THR A 18 -5.01 -7.50 9.08
C THR A 18 -3.60 -6.92 9.05
N ILE A 19 -3.43 -5.85 9.82
CA ILE A 19 -2.13 -5.31 10.24
C ILE A 19 -1.94 -5.67 11.71
N GLN A 20 -0.84 -6.30 12.04
CA GLN A 20 -0.44 -6.60 13.41
C GLN A 20 0.52 -5.54 13.93
N ARG A 21 0.34 -5.12 15.18
CA ARG A 21 1.26 -4.25 15.92
C ARG A 21 1.99 -5.10 16.96
N ILE A 22 3.29 -5.24 16.81
CA ILE A 22 4.16 -6.09 17.65
C ILE A 22 5.11 -5.19 18.43
N ASN A 23 5.28 -5.41 19.74
CA ASN A 23 6.32 -4.77 20.52
C ASN A 23 7.66 -5.47 20.25
N HIS A 24 8.60 -4.79 19.59
CA HIS A 24 9.88 -5.38 19.18
C HIS A 24 10.89 -5.60 20.32
N THR A 25 10.60 -5.08 21.52
CA THR A 25 11.45 -5.32 22.70
C THR A 25 11.04 -6.62 23.41
N THR A 26 9.77 -6.99 23.34
CA THR A 26 9.21 -8.17 24.03
C THR A 26 8.75 -9.27 23.08
N ASP A 27 8.88 -9.06 21.77
CA ASP A 27 8.36 -9.93 20.69
C ASP A 27 6.88 -10.31 20.86
N ALA A 28 6.09 -9.42 21.46
CA ALA A 28 4.69 -9.70 21.78
C ALA A 28 3.75 -8.98 20.81
N LEU A 29 2.72 -9.70 20.32
CA LEU A 29 1.59 -9.09 19.63
C LEU A 29 0.84 -8.19 20.62
N VAL A 30 0.76 -6.91 20.30
CA VAL A 30 0.06 -5.90 21.12
C VAL A 30 -1.36 -5.72 20.64
N ASP A 31 -1.56 -5.69 19.31
CA ASP A 31 -2.85 -5.35 18.73
C ASP A 31 -2.96 -5.82 17.27
N THR A 32 -4.18 -5.90 16.76
CA THR A 32 -4.49 -6.24 15.37
C THR A 32 -5.57 -5.32 14.81
N LEU A 33 -5.28 -4.67 13.70
CA LEU A 33 -6.20 -3.78 12.99
C LEU A 33 -6.66 -4.42 11.69
N THR A 34 -7.97 -4.50 11.49
CA THR A 34 -8.56 -4.95 10.23
C THR A 34 -8.49 -3.83 9.18
N VAL A 35 -8.05 -4.18 7.97
CA VAL A 35 -7.96 -3.31 6.79
C VAL A 35 -8.61 -4.00 5.57
N THR A 36 -8.52 -3.38 4.40
CA THR A 36 -8.95 -4.02 3.15
C THR A 36 -8.12 -5.29 2.87
N LYS A 37 -8.76 -6.30 2.27
CA LYS A 37 -8.16 -7.60 1.95
C LYS A 37 -6.80 -7.47 1.28
N GLN A 38 -5.89 -8.35 1.69
CA GLN A 38 -4.57 -8.52 1.13
C GLN A 38 -3.69 -7.26 1.19
N PRO A 39 -3.39 -6.74 2.40
CA PRO A 39 -2.37 -5.71 2.59
C PRO A 39 -0.98 -6.23 2.20
N ASN A 40 -0.44 -5.79 1.07
CA ASN A 40 0.77 -6.34 0.45
C ASN A 40 2.04 -5.52 0.70
N SER A 41 1.90 -4.21 0.93
CA SER A 41 3.03 -3.30 1.14
C SER A 41 2.65 -2.13 2.03
N MET A 42 3.64 -1.53 2.69
CA MET A 42 3.43 -0.46 3.66
C MET A 42 4.68 0.41 3.83
N VAL A 43 4.48 1.69 4.14
CA VAL A 43 5.55 2.68 4.40
C VAL A 43 5.13 3.68 5.47
N LEU A 44 6.10 4.38 6.07
CA LEU A 44 5.85 5.60 6.85
C LEU A 44 6.06 6.83 5.98
N ASP A 45 5.25 7.86 6.22
CA ASP A 45 5.48 9.20 5.69
C ASP A 45 6.23 10.10 6.69
N LYS A 46 6.57 11.32 6.25
CA LYS A 46 7.25 12.32 7.09
C LYS A 46 6.43 12.85 8.26
N ASN A 47 5.12 12.61 8.26
CA ASN A 47 4.20 12.97 9.34
C ASN A 47 3.95 11.77 10.27
N GLU A 48 4.79 10.74 10.17
CA GLU A 48 4.70 9.50 10.94
C GLU A 48 3.37 8.76 10.76
N LYS A 49 2.74 8.87 9.59
CA LYS A 49 1.54 8.08 9.25
C LYS A 49 1.95 6.81 8.53
N LEU A 50 1.31 5.70 8.91
CA LEU A 50 1.51 4.41 8.27
C LEU A 50 0.56 4.31 7.08
N TRP A 51 1.11 4.12 5.89
CA TRP A 51 0.36 3.86 4.67
C TRP A 51 0.41 2.39 4.33
N VAL A 52 -0.73 1.78 4.02
CA VAL A 52 -0.88 0.36 3.71
C VAL A 52 -1.61 0.22 2.38
N LEU A 53 -1.03 -0.55 1.45
CA LEU A 53 -1.64 -0.85 0.17
C LEU A 53 -2.20 -2.27 0.16
N SER A 54 -3.49 -2.37 -0.10
CA SER A 54 -4.24 -3.62 -0.19
C SER A 54 -4.71 -3.87 -1.62
N ASP A 55 -4.45 -5.07 -2.16
CA ASP A 55 -4.80 -5.40 -3.55
C ASP A 55 -6.26 -5.83 -3.76
N GLY A 56 -7.03 -5.99 -2.68
CA GLY A 56 -8.46 -6.32 -2.75
C GLY A 56 -8.75 -7.82 -2.92
N GLY A 57 -7.73 -8.68 -3.05
CA GLY A 57 -7.89 -10.11 -3.20
C GLY A 57 -8.27 -10.57 -4.60
N LEU A 58 -8.55 -11.86 -4.72
CA LEU A 58 -8.95 -12.52 -5.97
C LEU A 58 -10.41 -12.94 -5.91
N SER A 59 -11.10 -12.88 -7.05
CA SER A 59 -12.50 -13.30 -7.17
C SER A 59 -12.70 -14.80 -6.89
N SER A 60 -11.68 -15.62 -7.12
CA SER A 60 -11.69 -17.07 -6.88
C SER A 60 -11.54 -17.46 -5.41
N LEU A 61 -11.19 -16.53 -4.52
CA LEU A 61 -11.03 -16.82 -3.10
C LEU A 61 -12.39 -16.79 -2.37
N PRO A 62 -12.56 -17.59 -1.30
CA PRO A 62 -13.71 -17.47 -0.41
C PRO A 62 -13.89 -16.03 0.07
N GLY A 63 -15.11 -15.50 -0.03
CA GLY A 63 -15.42 -14.10 0.27
C GLY A 63 -15.18 -13.12 -0.88
N GLY A 64 -14.72 -13.59 -2.05
CA GLY A 64 -14.62 -12.82 -3.29
C GLY A 64 -13.62 -11.68 -3.26
N LYS A 65 -13.57 -10.93 -4.37
CA LYS A 65 -12.75 -9.72 -4.52
C LYS A 65 -13.44 -8.53 -3.86
N SER A 66 -12.64 -7.65 -3.27
CA SER A 66 -13.04 -6.32 -2.79
C SER A 66 -12.30 -5.26 -3.59
N LYS A 67 -12.77 -4.00 -3.57
CA LYS A 67 -11.99 -2.90 -4.14
C LYS A 67 -10.65 -2.81 -3.41
N ALA A 68 -9.58 -2.67 -4.19
CA ALA A 68 -8.27 -2.32 -3.63
C ALA A 68 -8.33 -0.99 -2.89
N CYS A 69 -7.45 -0.80 -1.91
CA CYS A 69 -7.45 0.39 -1.06
C CYS A 69 -6.02 0.76 -0.67
N LEU A 70 -5.72 2.06 -0.70
CA LEU A 70 -4.61 2.63 0.03
C LEU A 70 -5.16 3.21 1.33
N THR A 71 -4.72 2.69 2.47
CA THR A 71 -5.21 3.06 3.81
C THR A 71 -4.14 3.87 4.55
N ARG A 72 -4.52 4.99 5.16
CA ARG A 72 -3.67 5.75 6.08
C ARG A 72 -4.07 5.47 7.52
N ILE A 73 -3.10 5.13 8.36
CA ILE A 73 -3.27 4.72 9.75
C ILE A 73 -2.41 5.59 10.65
N ASN A 74 -2.96 6.00 11.79
CA ASN A 74 -2.19 6.57 12.88
C ASN A 74 -1.49 5.44 13.65
N PRO A 75 -0.15 5.34 13.68
CA PRO A 75 0.51 4.21 14.33
C PRO A 75 0.47 4.28 15.86
N VAL A 76 0.22 5.46 16.44
CA VAL A 76 0.17 5.67 17.91
C VAL A 76 -1.18 5.20 18.45
N SER A 77 -2.28 5.76 17.95
CA SER A 77 -3.64 5.32 18.32
C SER A 77 -4.02 3.98 17.68
N PHE A 78 -3.30 3.56 16.64
CA PHE A 78 -3.55 2.37 15.84
C PHE A 78 -4.95 2.33 15.20
N THR A 79 -5.37 3.48 14.67
CA THR A 79 -6.68 3.68 14.05
C THR A 79 -6.53 4.14 12.60
N ILE A 80 -7.48 3.74 11.75
CA ILE A 80 -7.59 4.24 10.37
C ILE A 80 -7.96 5.73 10.40
N GLU A 81 -7.20 6.55 9.67
CA GLU A 81 -7.46 7.99 9.51
C GLU A 81 -8.09 8.31 8.14
N ALA A 82 -7.77 7.53 7.11
CA ALA A 82 -8.32 7.71 5.77
C ALA A 82 -8.23 6.42 4.94
N GLU A 83 -9.15 6.27 3.99
CA GLU A 83 -9.18 5.17 3.02
C GLU A 83 -9.39 5.72 1.61
N TYR A 84 -8.55 5.27 0.69
CA TYR A 84 -8.55 5.67 -0.71
C TYR A 84 -8.81 4.44 -1.57
N PHE A 85 -10.09 4.20 -1.88
CA PHE A 85 -10.49 3.06 -2.69
C PHE A 85 -10.18 3.29 -4.17
N PHE A 86 -9.59 2.29 -4.81
CA PHE A 86 -9.40 2.28 -6.24
C PHE A 86 -10.77 2.17 -6.94
N PRO A 87 -11.03 2.97 -7.98
CA PRO A 87 -12.35 3.02 -8.60
C PRO A 87 -12.74 1.71 -9.28
N ASP A 88 -11.77 1.09 -9.97
CA ASP A 88 -11.94 -0.17 -10.70
C ASP A 88 -11.78 -1.39 -9.79
N MET A 89 -12.77 -2.29 -9.81
CA MET A 89 -12.77 -3.56 -9.09
C MET A 89 -11.66 -4.51 -9.56
N ASN A 90 -11.17 -4.34 -10.78
CA ASN A 90 -10.08 -5.16 -11.32
C ASN A 90 -8.71 -4.72 -10.82
N SER A 91 -8.57 -3.50 -10.28
CA SER A 91 -7.29 -3.02 -9.72
C SER A 91 -6.71 -4.02 -8.71
N ALA A 92 -5.40 -4.22 -8.77
CA ALA A 92 -4.63 -5.05 -7.85
C ALA A 92 -3.25 -4.40 -7.60
N PRO A 93 -3.22 -3.23 -6.97
CA PRO A 93 -2.01 -2.43 -6.85
C PRO A 93 -0.98 -3.08 -5.91
N THR A 94 0.29 -2.88 -6.19
CA THR A 94 1.40 -3.48 -5.44
C THR A 94 2.58 -2.52 -5.27
N ARG A 95 3.55 -2.92 -4.44
CA ARG A 95 4.86 -2.26 -4.31
C ARG A 95 4.77 -0.78 -3.87
N LEU A 96 3.99 -0.50 -2.84
CA LEU A 96 3.99 0.81 -2.21
C LEU A 96 5.40 1.16 -1.70
N CYS A 97 5.89 2.32 -2.10
CA CYS A 97 7.12 2.92 -1.61
C CYS A 97 6.96 4.45 -1.51
N SER A 98 7.94 5.13 -0.89
CA SER A 98 7.97 6.58 -0.77
C SER A 98 9.30 7.16 -1.26
N ASN A 99 9.31 8.46 -1.60
CA ASN A 99 10.56 9.19 -1.81
C ASN A 99 11.34 9.41 -0.50
N SER A 100 12.57 9.90 -0.64
CA SER A 100 13.47 10.16 0.50
C SER A 100 12.97 11.22 1.49
N SER A 101 12.21 12.22 1.02
CA SER A 101 11.54 13.19 1.90
C SER A 101 10.25 12.65 2.53
N ALA A 102 9.86 11.41 2.19
CA ALA A 102 8.69 10.71 2.70
C ALA A 102 7.38 11.53 2.58
N ASP A 103 7.25 12.36 1.55
CA ASP A 103 6.06 13.17 1.28
C ASP A 103 5.33 12.80 0.00
N THR A 104 5.90 11.87 -0.75
CA THR A 104 5.34 11.36 -1.99
C THR A 104 5.38 9.85 -1.97
N LEU A 105 4.23 9.24 -2.21
CA LEU A 105 4.04 7.81 -2.36
C LEU A 105 4.10 7.42 -3.84
N PHE A 106 4.60 6.22 -4.09
CA PHE A 106 4.58 5.57 -5.39
C PHE A 106 4.07 4.14 -5.24
N PHE A 107 3.34 3.66 -6.23
CA PHE A 107 2.86 2.28 -6.26
C PHE A 107 2.65 1.84 -7.71
N LEU A 108 2.65 0.53 -7.94
CA LEU A 108 2.25 -0.06 -9.21
C LEU A 108 0.74 -0.31 -9.18
N ASN A 109 0.04 0.06 -10.25
CA ASN A 109 -1.29 -0.42 -10.55
C ASN A 109 -1.32 -0.69 -12.05
N GLY A 110 -1.31 -1.95 -12.47
CA GLY A 110 -1.10 -2.29 -13.88
C GLY A 110 -1.32 -3.76 -14.17
N SER A 111 -0.76 -4.22 -15.29
CA SER A 111 -1.12 -5.51 -15.91
C SER A 111 -0.70 -6.77 -15.12
N TRP A 112 0.11 -6.64 -14.07
CA TRP A 112 0.45 -7.76 -13.21
C TRP A 112 -0.66 -7.99 -12.16
N GLY A 113 -1.45 -9.06 -12.32
CA GLY A 113 -2.52 -9.44 -11.39
C GLY A 113 -3.82 -8.64 -11.53
N SER A 114 -3.90 -7.72 -12.51
CA SER A 114 -5.04 -6.87 -12.80
C SER A 114 -5.07 -6.54 -14.29
N SER A 115 -6.25 -6.27 -14.86
CA SER A 115 -6.41 -5.70 -16.20
C SER A 115 -7.06 -4.34 -16.06
N VAL A 116 -6.25 -3.28 -16.06
CA VAL A 116 -6.70 -1.88 -15.93
C VAL A 116 -6.28 -1.06 -17.13
N ASP A 117 -7.22 -0.28 -17.67
CA ASP A 117 -6.97 0.71 -18.72
C ASP A 117 -6.22 1.89 -18.10
N ASN A 118 -4.89 1.77 -17.93
CA ASN A 118 -3.88 2.79 -17.55
C ASN A 118 -2.81 2.21 -16.61
N GLY A 119 -2.36 0.98 -16.87
CA GLY A 119 -1.34 0.36 -16.04
C GLY A 119 -0.02 1.13 -15.99
N GLY A 120 0.62 1.15 -14.82
CA GLY A 120 1.92 1.80 -14.64
C GLY A 120 2.31 2.10 -13.21
N VAL A 121 3.29 3.00 -13.07
CA VAL A 121 3.69 3.60 -11.80
C VAL A 121 2.83 4.81 -11.55
N TYR A 122 2.16 4.84 -10.41
CA TYR A 122 1.40 6.00 -9.93
C TYR A 122 2.19 6.74 -8.86
N LYS A 123 1.91 8.05 -8.74
CA LYS A 123 2.56 8.97 -7.81
C LYS A 123 1.49 9.78 -7.09
N MET A 124 1.56 9.86 -5.77
CA MET A 124 0.58 10.58 -4.94
C MET A 124 1.30 11.34 -3.82
N ALA A 125 0.99 12.63 -3.65
CA ALA A 125 1.45 13.37 -2.47
C ALA A 125 0.69 12.90 -1.21
N ILE A 126 1.35 12.84 -0.05
CA ILE A 126 0.71 12.39 1.21
C ILE A 126 -0.43 13.30 1.69
N THR A 127 -0.49 14.52 1.15
CA THR A 127 -1.54 15.51 1.42
C THR A 127 -2.73 15.41 0.46
N ALA A 128 -2.63 14.60 -0.59
CA ALA A 128 -3.69 14.43 -1.58
C ALA A 128 -4.94 13.81 -0.93
N GLN A 129 -6.11 14.29 -1.35
CA GLN A 129 -7.41 13.84 -0.85
C GLN A 129 -8.06 12.77 -1.74
N THR A 130 -7.51 12.54 -2.93
CA THR A 130 -7.98 11.54 -3.89
C THR A 130 -6.80 10.81 -4.52
N LEU A 131 -7.05 9.61 -5.04
CA LEU A 131 -6.05 8.86 -5.80
C LEU A 131 -5.73 9.56 -7.14
N PRO A 132 -4.49 9.45 -7.63
CA PRO A 132 -4.14 9.88 -8.98
C PRO A 132 -4.93 9.09 -10.05
N GLU A 133 -5.52 9.79 -11.01
CA GLU A 133 -6.33 9.19 -12.08
C GLU A 133 -5.47 8.58 -13.21
N LYS A 134 -4.23 9.05 -13.38
CA LYS A 134 -3.32 8.62 -14.45
C LYS A 134 -1.96 8.21 -13.88
N PRO A 135 -1.28 7.23 -14.50
CA PRO A 135 0.05 6.84 -14.09
C PRO A 135 1.04 7.99 -14.34
N PHE A 136 2.00 8.13 -13.43
CA PHE A 136 3.17 8.98 -13.62
C PHE A 136 4.09 8.40 -14.71
N ILE A 137 4.23 7.07 -14.76
CA ILE A 137 4.93 6.35 -15.83
C ILE A 137 4.04 5.22 -16.31
N SER A 138 3.54 5.32 -17.55
CA SER A 138 2.70 4.28 -18.15
C SER A 138 3.52 3.03 -18.51
N GLU A 139 2.94 1.85 -18.31
CA GLU A 139 3.56 0.58 -18.68
C GLU A 139 3.55 0.33 -20.20
N GLN A 140 2.63 0.96 -20.95
CA GLN A 140 2.56 0.88 -22.41
C GLN A 140 2.60 -0.58 -22.95
N GLY A 141 1.83 -1.47 -22.32
CA GLY A 141 1.79 -2.90 -22.68
C GLY A 141 2.95 -3.74 -22.11
N ARG A 142 3.82 -3.17 -21.27
CA ARG A 142 4.83 -3.90 -20.51
C ARG A 142 4.27 -4.37 -19.16
N LEU A 143 4.98 -5.30 -18.54
CA LEU A 143 4.66 -5.82 -17.21
C LEU A 143 5.66 -5.28 -16.18
N PHE A 144 5.25 -4.26 -15.43
CA PHE A 144 6.03 -3.81 -14.27
C PHE A 144 5.74 -4.71 -13.07
N TYR A 145 6.81 -5.14 -12.39
CA TYR A 145 6.72 -6.13 -11.31
C TYR A 145 7.38 -5.65 -10.00
N ALA A 146 8.45 -4.88 -10.13
CA ALA A 146 9.17 -4.30 -9.01
C ALA A 146 9.14 -2.77 -9.11
N LEU A 147 9.24 -2.13 -7.97
CA LEU A 147 9.37 -0.69 -7.87
C LEU A 147 10.28 -0.39 -6.68
N GLY A 148 11.33 0.40 -6.94
CA GLY A 148 12.23 0.91 -5.91
C GLY A 148 12.43 2.41 -6.11
N VAL A 149 12.54 3.15 -5.01
CA VAL A 149 12.91 4.57 -5.04
C VAL A 149 14.25 4.71 -4.33
N ASP A 150 15.21 5.27 -5.04
CA ASP A 150 16.53 5.61 -4.54
C ASP A 150 16.39 6.68 -3.44
N PRO A 151 17.02 6.49 -2.28
CA PRO A 151 17.07 7.52 -1.23
C PRO A 151 17.70 8.85 -1.68
N LYS A 152 18.35 8.91 -2.85
CA LYS A 152 18.98 10.08 -3.43
C LYS A 152 18.34 10.61 -4.72
N ILE A 153 17.10 10.20 -5.11
CA ILE A 153 16.17 10.84 -6.12
C ILE A 153 15.79 9.99 -7.37
N ARG A 154 16.36 8.81 -7.61
CA ARG A 154 16.02 7.97 -8.80
C ARG A 154 14.90 6.96 -8.55
N ILE A 155 14.12 6.62 -9.58
CA ILE A 155 13.13 5.52 -9.55
C ILE A 155 13.70 4.36 -10.37
N PHE A 156 13.67 3.15 -9.83
CA PHE A 156 14.03 1.90 -10.52
C PHE A 156 12.76 1.07 -10.74
N MET A 157 12.63 0.49 -11.93
CA MET A 157 11.46 -0.26 -12.40
C MET A 157 11.89 -1.57 -13.04
#